data_AF-A0A6N9BDT9-F1
#
_entry.id   AF-A0A6N9BDT9-F1
#
_cell.length_a   1.000
_cell.length_b   1.000
_cell.length_c   1.000
_cell.angle_alpha   90.00
_cell.angle_beta   90.00
_cell.angle_gamma   90.00
#
_symmetry.space_group_name_H-M   'P 1'
#
loop_
_entity.id
_entity.type
_entity.pdbx_description
1 polymer ?
#
loop_
_entity_poly.entity_id
_entity_poly.type
_entity_poly.pdbx_seq_one_letter_code
_entity_poly.pdbx_strand_id
1 'polypeptide(L)' 'MREGWRIFLHSTIQPLAQLVVGAARNSGLLLEINFDRLMASDVTGRARAFNSLVGGGMDLEEAATISGLLEVESE' A
#
# COMPACT_ATOMS: atom_id res chain seq x y z
N MET A 1 -6.03 -11.47 -13.14
CA MET A 1 -7.08 -10.43 -13.05
C MET A 1 -6.85 -9.43 -11.91
N ARG A 2 -6.44 -9.85 -10.69
CA ARG A 2 -6.11 -8.92 -9.58
C ARG A 2 -5.05 -7.86 -9.93
N GLU A 3 -4.02 -8.24 -10.67
CA GLU A 3 -2.97 -7.33 -11.09
C GLU A 3 -3.46 -6.18 -11.98
N GLY A 4 -4.44 -6.44 -12.86
CA GLY A 4 -5.04 -5.39 -13.70
C GLY A 4 -5.80 -4.36 -12.86
N TRP A 5 -6.51 -4.80 -11.83
CA TRP A 5 -7.18 -3.90 -10.88
C TRP A 5 -6.19 -3.08 -10.06
N ARG A 6 -5.07 -3.69 -9.66
CA ARG A 6 -3.98 -2.99 -8.97
C ARG A 6 -3.38 -1.89 -9.85
N ILE A 7 -3.00 -2.24 -11.08
CA ILE A 7 -2.47 -1.27 -12.04
C ILE A 7 -3.49 -0.16 -12.28
N PHE A 8 -4.77 -0.49 -12.47
CA PHE A 8 -5.81 0.53 -12.66
C PHE A 8 -5.97 1.46 -11.45
N LEU A 9 -6.01 0.91 -10.24
CA LEU A 9 -6.11 1.69 -9.00
C LEU A 9 -4.93 2.67 -8.85
N HIS A 10 -3.69 2.20 -9.04
CA HIS A 10 -2.51 3.03 -8.84
C HIS A 10 -2.20 3.98 -10.01
N SER A 11 -2.43 3.54 -11.25
CA SER A 11 -2.14 4.37 -12.43
C SER A 11 -3.25 5.37 -12.75
N THR A 12 -4.49 5.09 -12.34
CA THR A 12 -5.66 5.89 -12.74
C THR A 12 -6.38 6.50 -11.54
N ILE A 13 -6.82 5.69 -10.57
CA ILE A 13 -7.69 6.17 -9.49
C ILE A 13 -6.93 7.03 -8.48
N GLN A 14 -5.74 6.62 -8.07
CA GLN A 14 -4.93 7.35 -7.09
C GLN A 14 -4.53 8.76 -7.57
N PRO A 15 -4.05 8.98 -8.82
CA PRO A 15 -3.82 10.32 -9.34
C PRO A 15 -5.09 11.19 -9.39
N LEU A 16 -6.23 10.63 -9.79
CA LEU A 16 -7.50 11.36 -9.82
C LEU A 16 -7.92 11.81 -8.42
N ALA A 17 -7.76 10.95 -7.41
CA ALA A 17 -8.06 11.31 -6.04
C ALA A 17 -7.14 12.40 -5.49
N GLN A 18 -5.86 12.42 -5.88
CA GLN A 18 -4.95 13.51 -5.53
C GLN A 18 -5.39 14.86 -6.11
N LEU A 19 -5.97 14.87 -7.32
CA LEU A 19 -6.55 16.10 -7.89
C LEU A 19 -7.75 16.59 -7.06
N VAL A 20 -8.61 15.67 -6.61
CA VAL A 20 -9.77 16.00 -5.76
C VAL A 20 -9.32 16.53 -4.40
N VAL A 21 -8.32 15.88 -3.77
CA VAL A 21 -7.73 16.35 -2.51
C VAL A 21 -7.11 17.74 -2.67
N GLY A 22 -6.40 17.98 -3.77
CA GLY A 22 -5.86 19.31 -4.10
C GLY A 22 -6.95 20.37 -4.25
N ALA A 23 -8.03 20.06 -4.96
CA ALA A 23 -9.17 20.96 -5.12
C ALA A 23 -9.88 21.25 -3.79
N ALA A 24 -10.07 20.22 -2.94
CA ALA A 24 -10.66 20.36 -1.62
C ALA A 24 -9.79 21.24 -0.70
N ARG A 25 -8.46 21.07 -0.72
CA ARG A 25 -7.55 21.96 0.04
C ARG A 25 -7.67 23.41 -0.41
N ASN A 26 -7.78 23.66 -1.72
CA ASN A 26 -7.94 25.01 -2.26
C ASN A 26 -9.27 25.67 -1.86
N SER A 27 -10.32 24.89 -1.57
CA SER A 27 -11.60 25.39 -1.05
C SER A 27 -11.64 25.47 0.48
N GLY A 28 -10.53 25.19 1.17
CA GLY A 28 -10.44 25.20 2.63
C GLY A 28 -11.01 23.95 3.31
N LEU A 29 -11.33 22.90 2.55
CA LEU A 29 -11.78 21.62 3.07
C LEU A 29 -10.58 20.71 3.39
N LEU A 30 -10.57 20.16 4.60
CA LEU A 30 -9.66 19.08 4.96
C LEU A 30 -10.24 17.75 4.49
N LEU A 31 -9.78 17.31 3.32
CA LEU A 31 -10.09 16.00 2.76
C LEU A 31 -8.80 15.19 2.65
N GLU A 32 -8.83 13.97 3.18
CA GLU A 32 -7.76 13.00 3.05
C GLU A 32 -8.31 11.73 2.42
N ILE A 33 -7.62 11.21 1.39
CA ILE A 33 -7.98 9.95 0.74
C ILE A 33 -6.75 9.05 0.80
N ASN A 34 -6.86 7.95 1.54
CA ASN A 34 -5.78 6.98 1.75
C ASN A 34 -6.01 5.73 0.87
N PHE A 35 -4.98 5.32 0.12
CA PHE A 35 -4.99 4.16 -0.77
C PHE A 35 -4.15 2.98 -0.25
N ASP A 36 -3.55 3.09 0.94
CA ASP A 36 -2.62 2.11 1.50
C ASP A 36 -3.32 0.76 1.75
N ARG A 37 -4.61 0.79 2.10
CA ARG A 37 -5.42 -0.42 2.25
C ARG A 37 -5.81 -1.06 0.92
N LEU A 38 -5.68 -0.36 -0.21
CA LEU A 38 -5.90 -0.93 -1.54
C LEU A 38 -4.65 -1.65 -2.07
N MET A 39 -3.49 -1.44 -1.44
CA MET A 39 -2.32 -2.31 -1.58
C MET A 39 -2.51 -3.69 -0.93
N ALA A 40 -3.50 -3.86 -0.04
CA ALA A 40 -3.77 -5.12 0.66
C ALA A 40 -4.25 -6.27 -0.25
N SER A 41 -4.34 -6.06 -1.57
CA SER A 41 -4.72 -7.08 -2.56
C SER A 41 -3.68 -8.19 -2.80
N ASP A 42 -2.55 -8.21 -2.09
CA ASP A 42 -1.67 -9.38 -2.13
C ASP A 42 -1.13 -9.75 -0.75
N VAL A 43 -2.00 -10.13 0.21
CA VAL A 43 -1.58 -10.93 1.38
C VAL A 43 -0.72 -12.12 0.92
N THR A 44 -1.08 -12.73 -0.21
CA THR A 44 -0.30 -13.82 -0.83
C THR A 44 1.04 -13.34 -1.42
N GLY A 45 1.13 -12.11 -1.90
CA GLY A 45 2.36 -11.48 -2.40
C GLY A 45 3.29 -11.08 -1.26
N ARG A 46 2.74 -10.49 -0.20
CA ARG A 46 3.45 -10.19 1.05
C ARG A 46 3.96 -11.47 1.71
N ALA A 47 3.13 -12.52 1.78
CA ALA A 47 3.55 -13.83 2.27
C ALA A 47 4.65 -14.47 1.41
N ARG A 48 4.59 -14.32 0.07
CA ARG A 48 5.66 -14.79 -0.84
C ARG A 48 6.96 -14.02 -0.65
N ALA A 49 6.88 -12.70 -0.53
CA ALA A 49 8.03 -11.84 -0.26
C ALA A 49 8.66 -12.19 1.10
N PHE A 50 7.84 -12.32 2.14
CA PHE A 50 8.26 -12.76 3.47
C PHE A 50 8.99 -14.11 3.43
N ASN A 51 8.37 -15.12 2.81
CA ASN A 51 8.98 -16.45 2.72
C ASN A 51 10.31 -16.43 1.94
N SER A 52 10.43 -15.57 0.92
CA SER A 52 11.68 -15.38 0.19
C SER A 52 12.77 -14.72 1.03
N LEU A 53 12.41 -13.76 1.89
CA LEU A 53 13.35 -13.05 2.77
C LEU A 53 13.84 -13.95 3.90
N VAL A 54 12.92 -14.64 4.57
CA VAL A 54 13.25 -15.61 5.64
C VAL A 54 14.05 -16.79 5.06
N GLY A 55 13.68 -17.29 3.88
CA GLY A 55 14.44 -18.33 3.18
C GLY A 55 15.86 -17.90 2.77
N GLY A 56 16.09 -16.58 2.63
CA GLY A 56 17.42 -15.99 2.42
C GLY A 56 18.24 -15.77 3.70
N GLY A 57 17.69 -16.11 4.87
CA GLY A 57 18.36 -15.98 6.17
C GLY A 57 18.13 -14.65 6.90
N MET A 58 17.18 -13.82 6.44
CA MET A 58 16.78 -12.61 7.15
C MET A 58 16.00 -12.95 8.43
N ASP A 59 16.16 -12.13 9.47
CA ASP A 59 15.39 -12.28 10.71
C ASP A 59 13.88 -12.11 10.46
N LEU A 60 13.06 -12.81 11.26
CA LEU A 60 11.61 -12.86 11.08
C LEU A 60 10.95 -11.48 11.25
N GLU A 61 11.41 -10.69 12.21
CA GLU A 61 10.80 -9.38 12.52
C GLU A 61 11.13 -8.35 11.43
N GLU A 62 12.38 -8.37 10.97
CA GLU A 62 12.84 -7.54 9.86
C GLU A 62 12.14 -7.92 8.54
N ALA A 63 12.03 -9.21 8.24
CA ALA A 63 11.34 -9.70 7.05
C ALA A 63 9.84 -9.38 7.08
N ALA A 64 9.19 -9.47 8.24
CA ALA A 64 7.77 -9.16 8.41
C ALA A 64 7.49 -7.66 8.23
N THR A 65 8.38 -6.80 8.72
CA THR A 65 8.31 -5.35 8.53
C THR A 65 8.49 -4.96 7.06
N ILE A 66 9.55 -5.46 6.41
CA ILE A 66 9.86 -5.16 4.99
C ILE A 66 8.77 -5.68 4.04
N SER A 67 8.23 -6.87 4.31
CA SER A 67 7.15 -7.44 3.51
C SER A 67 5.78 -6.78 3.78
N GLY A 68 5.69 -5.86 4.75
CA GLY A 68 4.46 -5.19 5.14
C GLY A 68 3.42 -6.15 5.74
N LEU A 69 3.87 -7.23 6.39
CA LEU A 69 3.04 -8.14 7.20
C LEU A 69 2.80 -7.58 8.59
N LEU A 70 3.76 -6.84 9.14
CA LEU A 70 3.58 -6.02 10.33
C LEU A 70 3.32 -4.58 9.86
N GLU A 71 2.19 -4.00 10.27
CA GLU A 71 1.99 -2.56 10.15
C GLU A 71 2.97 -1.90 11.12
N VAL A 72 3.87 -1.04 10.60
CA VAL A 72 4.59 -0.10 11.47
C VAL A 72 3.56 0.91 11.92
N GLU A 73 3.04 0.76 13.14
CA GLU A 73 2.32 1.82 13.82
C GLU A 73 3.25 3.03 13.86
N SER A 74 3.01 3.96 12.93
CA SER A 74 3.72 5.22 12.88
C SER A 74 3.02 6.12 13.89
N GLU A 75 3.63 6.28 15.07
CA GLU A 75 3.25 7.31 16.06
C GLU A 75 3.29 8.72 15.47
#